data_AF-A0A8T9IQR8-F1
#
_entry.id   AF-A0A8T9IQR8-F1
#
_cell.length_a   1.000
_cell.length_b   1.000
_cell.length_c   1.000
_cell.angle_alpha   90.00
_cell.angle_beta   90.00
_cell.angle_gamma   90.00
#
_symmetry.space_group_name_H-M   'P 1'
#
loop_
_entity.id
_entity.type
_entity.pdbx_description
1 polymer ?
#
loop_
_entity_poly.entity_id
_entity_poly.type
_entity_poly.pdbx_seq_one_letter_code
_entity_poly.pdbx_strand_id
1 'polypeptide(L)'
;MQTQTVQLKLLASALELNRADIAEIIALGGITVSKSRVDSWLRGKSATKNATGNSARSGERINRSGAINPDEFHAFCVGLRAWLDSRAPQE
;
A
#
# COMPACT_ATOMS: atom_id res chain seq x y z
N MET A 1 10.76 10.31 9.58
CA MET A 1 9.65 9.34 9.49
C MET A 1 8.97 9.54 8.15
N GLN A 2 8.72 8.48 7.38
CA GLN A 2 8.01 8.61 6.09
C GLN A 2 6.51 8.86 6.35
N THR A 3 6.13 10.14 6.46
CA THR A 3 4.78 10.61 6.82
C THR A 3 3.68 10.04 5.92
N GLN A 4 3.99 9.83 4.64
CA GLN A 4 3.06 9.32 3.61
C GLN A 4 2.54 7.91 3.93
N THR A 5 3.41 7.01 4.43
CA THR A 5 2.97 5.64 4.77
C THR A 5 1.99 5.65 5.95
N VAL A 6 2.16 6.57 6.90
CA VAL A 6 1.23 6.72 8.02
C VAL A 6 -0.09 7.31 7.54
N GLN A 7 -0.05 8.35 6.71
CA GLN A 7 -1.24 8.96 6.11
C GLN A 7 -2.05 7.95 5.29
N LEU A 8 -1.39 7.14 4.46
CA LEU A 8 -2.03 6.06 3.71
C LEU A 8 -2.77 5.09 4.64
N LYS A 9 -2.16 4.67 5.75
CA LYS A 9 -2.79 3.76 6.71
C LYS A 9 -4.02 4.36 7.38
N LEU A 10 -3.94 5.64 7.75
CA LEU A 10 -5.07 6.35 8.35
C LEU A 10 -6.23 6.44 7.38
N LEU A 11 -5.97 6.81 6.12
CA LEU A 11 -6.99 6.89 5.07
C LEU A 11 -7.57 5.52 4.73
N ALA A 12 -6.72 4.49 4.59
CA ALA A 12 -7.16 3.12 4.35
C ALA A 12 -8.05 2.60 5.49
N SER A 13 -7.73 2.93 6.74
CA SER A 13 -8.58 2.58 7.88
C SER A 13 -9.89 3.35 7.89
N ALA A 14 -9.87 4.65 7.58
CA ALA A 14 -11.06 5.51 7.61
C ALA A 14 -12.08 5.17 6.51
N LEU A 15 -11.59 4.68 5.37
CA LEU A 15 -12.38 4.32 4.20
C LEU A 15 -12.58 2.80 4.04
N GLU A 16 -12.16 2.02 5.04
CA GLU A 16 -12.22 0.54 5.04
C GLU A 16 -11.59 -0.10 3.78
N LEU A 17 -10.51 0.49 3.26
CA LEU A 17 -9.85 0.03 2.04
C LEU A 17 -9.05 -1.23 2.28
N ASN A 18 -9.25 -2.23 1.42
CA ASN A 18 -8.39 -3.40 1.37
C ASN A 18 -7.21 -3.20 0.40
N ARG A 19 -6.26 -4.14 0.39
CA ARG A 19 -5.06 -4.06 -0.47
C ARG A 19 -5.36 -4.03 -1.98
N ALA A 20 -6.50 -4.56 -2.41
CA ALA A 20 -6.93 -4.51 -3.80
C ALA A 20 -7.49 -3.13 -4.15
N ASP A 21 -8.32 -2.55 -3.27
CA ASP A 21 -8.85 -1.19 -3.45
C ASP A 21 -7.69 -0.18 -3.57
N ILE A 22 -6.70 -0.25 -2.68
CA ILE A 22 -5.55 0.67 -2.71
C ILE A 22 -4.73 0.51 -4.01
N ALA A 23 -4.54 -0.73 -4.48
CA ALA A 23 -3.81 -0.98 -5.73
C ALA A 23 -4.58 -0.42 -6.95
N GLU A 24 -5.91 -0.57 -6.94
CA GLU A 24 -6.80 -0.02 -7.97
C GLU A 24 -6.79 1.52 -7.95
N ILE A 25 -6.93 2.13 -6.77
CA ILE A 25 -6.86 3.59 -6.59
C ILE A 25 -5.56 4.15 -7.15
N ILE A 26 -4.41 3.54 -6.84
CA ILE A 26 -3.11 4.00 -7.35
C ILE A 26 -3.01 3.82 -8.87
N ALA A 27 -3.60 2.75 -9.42
CA ALA A 27 -3.67 2.53 -10.87
C ALA A 27 -4.51 3.61 -11.58
N LEU A 28 -5.64 4.02 -11.00
CA LEU A 28 -6.44 5.14 -11.49
C LEU A 28 -5.66 6.47 -11.46
N GLY A 29 -4.69 6.61 -10.56
CA GLY A 29 -3.76 7.73 -10.50
C GLY A 29 -2.56 7.66 -11.46
N GLY A 30 -2.48 6.62 -12.30
CA GLY A 30 -1.46 6.49 -13.35
C GLY A 30 -0.22 5.66 -13.00
N ILE A 31 -0.16 5.04 -11.81
CA ILE A 31 0.95 4.15 -11.43
C ILE A 31 0.41 2.75 -11.14
N THR A 32 1.04 1.71 -11.71
CA THR A 32 0.66 0.33 -11.36
C THR A 32 1.55 -0.19 -10.23
N VAL A 33 0.91 -0.68 -9.16
CA VAL A 33 1.60 -1.34 -8.04
C VAL A 33 1.00 -2.71 -7.78
N SER A 34 1.82 -3.66 -7.31
CA SER A 34 1.33 -4.99 -6.97
C SER A 34 0.63 -4.98 -5.60
N LYS A 35 -0.34 -5.88 -5.42
CA LYS A 35 -1.01 -6.09 -4.12
C LYS A 35 -0.03 -6.47 -3.01
N SER A 36 1.08 -7.14 -3.33
CA SER A 36 2.14 -7.48 -2.37
C SER A 36 2.95 -6.26 -1.94
N ARG A 37 3.15 -5.29 -2.84
CA ARG A 37 3.78 -4.00 -2.53
C ARG A 37 2.89 -3.18 -1.59
N VAL A 38 1.59 -3.12 -1.87
CA VAL A 38 0.59 -2.49 -0.98
C VAL A 38 0.57 -3.16 0.40
N ASP A 39 0.52 -4.48 0.44
CA ASP A 39 0.57 -5.25 1.69
C ASP A 39 1.82 -4.94 2.52
N SER A 40 2.97 -4.71 1.87
CA SER A 40 4.20 -4.30 2.56
C SER A 40 4.06 -2.97 3.29
N TRP A 41 3.29 -2.02 2.75
CA TRP A 41 3.07 -0.71 3.37
C TRP A 41 2.11 -0.81 4.56
N LEU A 42 1.07 -1.64 4.45
CA LEU A 42 0.06 -1.80 5.50
C LEU A 42 0.59 -2.53 6.75
N ARG A 43 1.62 -3.37 6.59
CA ARG A 43 2.26 -4.11 7.69
C ARG A 43 2.78 -3.20 8.81
N GLY A 44 2.72 -3.69 10.04
CA GLY A 44 3.35 -3.04 11.19
C GLY A 44 4.86 -2.92 11.02
N LYS A 45 5.49 -1.90 11.62
CA LYS A 45 6.94 -1.65 11.52
C LYS A 45 7.80 -2.81 12.04
N SER A 46 7.25 -3.66 12.90
CA SER A 46 7.89 -4.85 13.46
C SER A 46 7.65 -6.13 12.65
N ALA A 47 6.96 -6.05 11.51
CA ALA A 47 6.64 -7.22 10.70
C ALA A 47 7.90 -7.75 10.00
N THR A 48 8.57 -8.72 10.62
CA THR A 48 9.73 -9.42 10.05
C THR A 48 9.36 -10.83 9.60
N LYS A 49 10.11 -11.38 8.64
CA LYS A 49 10.09 -12.82 8.36
C LYS A 49 11.53 -13.32 8.30
N ASN A 50 11.73 -14.58 8.68
CA ASN A 50 12.99 -15.27 8.43
C ASN A 50 13.10 -15.51 6.93
N ALA A 51 14.20 -15.08 6.32
CA ALA A 51 14.49 -15.39 4.93
C ALA A 51 14.59 -16.92 4.80
N THR A 52 13.68 -17.50 4.00
CA THR A 52 13.58 -18.95 3.74
C THR A 52 13.92 -19.19 2.27
N GLY A 53 14.81 -20.12 1.97
CA GLY A 53 15.22 -20.50 0.60
C GLY A 53 16.73 -20.60 0.45
N ASN A 54 17.19 -20.98 -0.76
CA ASN A 54 18.62 -21.14 -1.09
C ASN A 54 19.32 -19.78 -1.33
N SER A 55 18.96 -18.77 -0.54
CA SER A 55 19.48 -17.41 -0.62
C SER A 55 20.68 -17.27 0.31
N ALA A 56 21.68 -16.47 -0.06
CA ALA A 56 22.82 -16.14 0.81
C ALA A 56 22.43 -15.50 2.18
N ARG A 57 21.16 -15.12 2.34
CA ARG A 57 20.55 -14.56 3.55
C ARG A 57 19.65 -15.53 4.31
N SER A 58 19.68 -16.83 3.98
CA SER A 58 18.86 -17.84 4.66
C SER A 58 19.12 -17.80 6.17
N GLY A 59 18.05 -17.64 6.97
CA GLY A 59 18.13 -17.48 8.43
C GLY A 59 18.17 -16.03 8.94
N GLU A 60 18.36 -15.04 8.07
CA GLU A 60 18.35 -13.62 8.46
C GLU A 60 16.90 -13.11 8.67
N ARG A 61 16.68 -12.27 9.70
CA ARG A 61 15.40 -11.58 9.90
C ARG A 61 15.32 -10.39 8.95
N ILE A 62 14.54 -10.53 7.88
CA ILE A 62 14.29 -9.45 6.93
C ILE A 62 13.01 -8.68 7.28
N ASN A 63 13.07 -7.35 7.14
CA ASN A 63 11.91 -6.50 7.33
C ASN A 63 10.92 -6.67 6.16
N ARG A 64 9.64 -6.89 6.46
CA ARG A 64 8.56 -6.95 5.47
C ARG A 64 7.80 -5.64 5.33
N SER A 65 8.04 -4.67 6.20
CA SER A 65 7.44 -3.34 6.07
C SER A 65 8.18 -2.57 4.98
N GLY A 66 7.49 -2.33 3.88
CA GLY A 66 7.90 -1.35 2.89
C GLY A 66 7.41 0.04 3.27
N ALA A 67 7.85 1.04 2.52
CA ALA A 67 7.31 2.39 2.64
C ALA A 67 6.87 2.86 1.25
N ILE A 68 5.73 3.57 1.22
CA ILE A 68 5.23 4.18 0.00
C ILE A 68 6.11 5.38 -0.35
N ASN A 69 6.45 5.54 -1.63
CA ASN A 69 7.19 6.71 -2.09
C ASN A 69 6.24 7.89 -2.38
N PRO A 70 6.77 9.11 -2.59
CA PRO A 70 5.94 10.28 -2.86
C PRO A 70 5.07 10.16 -4.12
N ASP A 71 5.58 9.56 -5.20
CA ASP A 71 4.86 9.44 -6.47
C ASP A 71 3.68 8.48 -6.37
N GLU A 72 3.87 7.34 -5.70
CA GLU A 72 2.83 6.35 -5.40
C GLU A 72 1.75 6.95 -4.50
N PHE A 73 2.15 7.76 -3.52
CA PHE A 73 1.21 8.45 -2.64
C PHE A 73 0.44 9.54 -3.40
N HIS A 74 1.11 10.27 -4.30
CA HIS A 74 0.44 11.24 -5.16
C HIS A 74 -0.59 10.56 -6.08
N ALA A 75 -0.20 9.46 -6.73
CA ALA A 75 -1.11 8.65 -7.55
C ALA A 75 -2.31 8.14 -6.73
N PHE A 76 -2.08 7.68 -5.49
CA PHE A 76 -3.18 7.33 -4.58
C PHE A 76 -4.16 8.50 -4.40
N CYS A 77 -3.68 9.70 -4.10
CA CYS A 77 -4.54 10.88 -3.91
C CYS A 77 -5.30 11.28 -5.19
N VAL A 78 -4.67 11.16 -6.36
CA VAL A 78 -5.30 11.47 -7.65
C VAL A 78 -6.42 10.46 -7.97
N GLY A 79 -6.14 9.16 -7.83
CA GLY A 79 -7.11 8.12 -8.16
C GLY A 79 -8.23 7.96 -7.13
N LEU A 80 -8.04 8.44 -5.89
CA LEU A 80 -9.01 8.25 -4.80
C LEU A 80 -10.38 8.85 -5.15
N ARG A 81 -10.39 10.03 -5.79
CA ARG A 81 -11.66 10.68 -6.17
C ARG A 81 -12.43 9.85 -7.20
N ALA A 82 -11.75 9.44 -8.28
CA ALA A 82 -12.37 8.63 -9.32
C ALA A 82 -12.92 7.30 -8.78
N TRP A 83 -12.21 6.69 -7.82
CA TRP A 83 -12.66 5.47 -7.15
C TRP A 83 -13.91 5.70 -6.28
N LEU A 84 -13.95 6.80 -5.51
CA LEU A 84 -15.12 7.14 -4.68
C LEU A 84 -16.35 7.42 -5.55
N ASP A 85 -16.19 8.18 -6.62
CA ASP A 85 -17.27 8.49 -7.56
C ASP A 85 -17.84 7.22 -8.20
N SER A 86 -17.00 6.21 -8.49
CA SER A 86 -17.44 4.91 -9.02
C SER A 86 -18.28 4.06 -8.05
N ARG A 87 -18.23 4.39 -6.76
CA ARG A 87 -18.95 3.67 -5.68
C ARG A 87 -20.13 4.45 -5.14
N ALA A 88 -20.30 5.71 -5.56
CA ALA A 88 -21.46 6.50 -5.19
C ALA A 88 -22.73 5.88 -5.80
N PRO A 89 -23.84 5.77 -5.03
CA PRO A 89 -25.13 5.40 -5.59
C PRO A 89 -25.46 6.35 -6.75
N GLN A 90 -25.87 5.81 -7.88
CA GLN A 90 -26.47 6.61 -8.94
C GLN A 90 -27.84 7.05 -8.41
N GLU A 91 -28.01 8.35 -8.14
CA GLU A 91 -29.30 8.95 -7.79
C GLU A 91 -30.33 8.82 -8.91
#